data_AF-A0A6A5SAY9-F1
#
_entry.id   AF-A0A6A5SAY9-F1
#
_cell.length_a   1.000
_cell.length_b   1.000
_cell.length_c   1.000
_cell.angle_alpha   90.00
_cell.angle_beta   90.00
_cell.angle_gamma   90.00
#
_symmetry.space_group_name_H-M   'P 1'
#
loop_
_entity.id
_entity.type
_entity.pdbx_description
1 polymer ?
#
loop_
_entity_poly.entity_id
_entity_poly.type
_entity_poly.pdbx_seq_one_letter_code
_entity_poly.pdbx_strand_id
1 'polypeptide(L)'
;NMRAFGTKISSNQQRGHELSERMRDGIIGVVESGASTREAAEQFGTSQRNVQRTIKRWNETSSNTSRPRSGRPPVLSHRQRRLLLRIAKRFPKIEYQQL
;
A
#
# COMPACT_ATOMS: atom_id res chain seq x y z
N ASN A 1 27.50 -5.63 8.21
CA ASN A 1 26.72 -6.86 7.93
C ASN A 1 26.69 -7.15 6.44
N MET A 2 27.62 -7.98 5.95
CA MET A 2 27.54 -8.57 4.61
C MET A 2 26.48 -9.68 4.61
N ARG A 3 25.66 -9.75 3.56
CA ARG A 3 24.76 -10.88 3.33
C ARG A 3 25.58 -12.08 2.85
N ALA A 4 25.18 -13.29 3.24
CA ALA A 4 25.83 -14.52 2.80
C ALA A 4 25.74 -14.68 1.27
N PHE A 5 26.81 -15.17 0.65
CA PHE A 5 26.85 -15.47 -0.78
C PHE A 5 25.80 -16.54 -1.10
N GLY A 6 24.92 -16.28 -2.07
CA GLY A 6 23.85 -17.21 -2.48
C GLY A 6 22.45 -16.94 -1.88
N THR A 7 22.29 -15.94 -1.01
CA THR A 7 20.93 -15.52 -0.60
C THR A 7 20.16 -15.00 -1.82
N LYS A 8 19.05 -15.66 -2.17
CA LYS A 8 18.17 -15.29 -3.30
C LYS A 8 17.85 -13.79 -3.23
N ILE A 9 18.36 -13.02 -4.20
CA ILE A 9 18.00 -11.60 -4.34
C ILE A 9 16.54 -11.58 -4.80
N SER A 10 15.61 -11.36 -3.88
CA SER A 10 14.24 -10.99 -4.25
C SER A 10 14.30 -9.62 -4.91
N SER A 11 14.38 -9.60 -6.24
CA SER A 11 14.47 -8.40 -7.07
C SER A 11 13.19 -7.54 -7.04
N ASN A 12 12.14 -7.97 -6.34
CA ASN A 12 10.83 -7.29 -6.34
C ASN A 12 10.64 -6.27 -5.20
N GLN A 13 11.52 -6.22 -4.20
CA GLN A 13 11.45 -5.23 -3.13
C GLN A 13 12.15 -3.94 -3.55
N GLN A 14 11.40 -3.03 -4.17
CA GLN A 14 11.87 -1.68 -4.46
C GLN A 14 11.86 -0.81 -3.19
N ARG A 15 12.90 0.03 -3.01
CA ARG A 15 12.96 0.98 -1.89
C ARG A 15 11.75 1.92 -1.93
N GLY A 16 11.11 2.13 -0.78
CA GLY A 16 9.93 3.00 -0.67
C GLY A 16 8.60 2.36 -1.07
N HIS A 17 8.60 1.11 -1.55
CA HIS A 17 7.37 0.38 -1.86
C HIS A 17 6.79 -0.32 -0.63
N GLU A 18 5.47 -0.44 -0.63
CA GLU A 18 4.73 -1.18 0.38
C GLU A 18 5.00 -2.69 0.23
N LEU A 19 5.00 -3.42 1.36
CA LEU A 19 5.02 -4.89 1.31
C LEU A 19 3.79 -5.38 0.55
N SER A 20 3.89 -6.43 -0.27
CA SER A 20 2.70 -7.02 -0.88
C SER A 20 1.77 -7.60 0.19
N GLU A 21 0.48 -7.68 -0.10
CA GLU A 21 -0.52 -8.24 0.84
C GLU A 21 -0.16 -9.67 1.23
N ARG A 22 0.18 -10.51 0.25
CA ARG A 22 0.68 -11.89 0.47
C ARG A 22 1.86 -11.95 1.44
N MET A 23 2.77 -10.99 1.38
CA MET A 23 3.93 -10.96 2.27
C MET A 23 3.53 -10.55 3.70
N ARG A 24 2.54 -9.66 3.85
CA ARG A 24 1.98 -9.30 5.16
C ARG A 24 1.23 -10.48 5.78
N ASP A 25 0.40 -11.17 4.99
CA ASP A 25 -0.33 -12.36 5.43
C ASP A 25 0.64 -13.45 5.90
N GLY A 26 1.71 -13.70 5.14
CA GLY A 26 2.76 -14.64 5.52
C GLY A 26 3.48 -14.25 6.81
N ILE A 27 3.80 -12.97 6.99
CA ILE A 27 4.41 -12.46 8.23
C ILE A 27 3.50 -12.73 9.44
N ILE A 28 2.20 -12.47 9.30
CA ILE A 28 1.23 -12.68 10.38
C ILE A 28 1.11 -14.16 10.72
N GLY A 29 0.93 -15.03 9.71
CA GLY A 29 0.82 -16.48 9.95
C GLY A 29 2.05 -17.07 10.66
N VAL A 30 3.25 -16.63 10.29
CA VAL A 30 4.50 -17.07 10.95
C VAL A 30 4.57 -16.58 12.40
N VAL A 31 4.19 -15.34 12.68
CA VAL A 31 4.19 -14.81 14.05
C VAL A 31 3.11 -15.45 14.91
N GLU A 32 1.92 -15.71 14.34
CA GLU A 32 0.83 -16.44 15.02
C GLU A 32 1.22 -17.89 15.34
N SER A 33 2.10 -18.50 14.55
CA SER A 33 2.70 -19.81 14.87
C SER A 33 3.77 -19.78 15.97
N GLY A 34 4.05 -18.62 16.56
CA GLY A 34 4.97 -18.45 17.69
C GLY A 34 6.39 -18.01 17.33
N ALA A 35 6.67 -17.70 16.06
CA ALA A 35 7.98 -17.19 15.68
C ALA A 35 8.20 -15.76 16.18
N SER A 36 9.44 -15.43 16.51
CA SER A 36 9.81 -14.07 16.90
C SER A 36 9.76 -13.10 15.72
N THR A 37 9.59 -11.81 16.02
CA THR A 37 9.63 -10.75 14.99
C THR A 37 10.97 -10.67 14.24
N ARG A 38 12.07 -11.14 14.86
CA ARG A 38 13.39 -11.22 14.24
C ARG A 38 13.47 -12.35 13.22
N GLU A 39 13.01 -13.54 13.59
CA GLU A 39 12.96 -14.71 12.69
C GLU A 39 12.07 -14.43 11.48
N ALA A 40 10.90 -13.84 11.70
CA ALA A 40 10.02 -13.42 10.59
C ALA A 40 10.72 -12.40 9.66
N ALA A 41 11.46 -11.44 10.21
CA ALA A 41 12.18 -10.46 9.40
C ALA A 41 13.26 -11.10 8.52
N GLU A 42 13.99 -12.07 9.07
CA GLU A 42 15.01 -12.85 8.36
C GLU A 42 14.37 -13.71 7.27
N GLN A 43 13.29 -14.42 7.58
CA GLN A 43 12.56 -15.29 6.65
C GLN A 43 11.99 -14.51 5.45
N PHE A 44 11.40 -13.34 5.69
CA PHE A 44 10.78 -12.52 4.64
C PHE A 44 11.73 -11.46 4.04
N GLY A 45 13.00 -11.43 4.45
CA GLY A 45 14.00 -10.50 3.92
C GLY A 45 13.66 -9.02 4.14
N THR A 46 12.94 -8.69 5.21
CA THR A 46 12.47 -7.33 5.52
C THR A 46 13.09 -6.83 6.83
N SER A 47 12.81 -5.59 7.22
CA SER A 47 13.25 -5.08 8.52
C SER A 47 12.32 -5.56 9.64
N GLN A 48 12.87 -5.79 10.84
CA GLN A 48 12.07 -6.08 12.04
C GLN A 48 11.01 -4.99 12.29
N ARG A 49 11.34 -3.73 12.00
CA ARG A 49 10.40 -2.60 12.07
C ARG A 49 9.20 -2.79 11.15
N ASN A 50 9.39 -3.31 9.93
CA ASN A 50 8.29 -3.58 9.01
C ASN A 50 7.39 -4.72 9.51
N VAL A 51 7.98 -5.77 10.11
CA VAL A 51 7.22 -6.86 10.76
C VAL A 51 6.35 -6.30 11.88
N GLN A 52 6.95 -5.53 12.80
CA GLN A 52 6.22 -4.90 13.91
C GLN A 52 5.08 -3.99 13.44
N ARG A 53 5.31 -3.18 12.39
CA ARG A 53 4.25 -2.33 11.81
C ARG A 53 3.13 -3.14 11.16
N THR A 54 3.46 -4.29 10.57
CA THR A 54 2.47 -5.20 9.97
C THR A 54 1.59 -5.81 11.05
N ILE A 55 2.19 -6.35 12.12
CA ILE A 55 1.47 -6.88 13.28
C ILE A 55 0.59 -5.81 13.93
N LYS A 56 1.15 -4.61 14.16
CA LYS A 56 0.38 -3.50 14.74
C LYS A 56 -0.85 -3.16 13.90
N ARG A 57 -0.70 -3.05 12.58
CA ARG A 57 -1.82 -2.78 11.67
C ARG A 57 -2.87 -3.89 11.71
N TRP A 58 -2.44 -5.14 11.72
CA TRP A 58 -3.35 -6.29 11.81
C TRP A 58 -4.17 -6.23 13.10
N ASN A 59 -3.53 -6.00 14.24
CA ASN A 59 -4.22 -5.90 15.52
C ASN A 59 -5.21 -4.72 15.58
N GLU A 60 -4.93 -3.62 14.89
CA GLU A 60 -5.79 -2.42 14.86
C GLU A 60 -6.97 -2.53 13.89
N THR A 61 -6.81 -3.25 12.77
CA THR A 61 -7.74 -3.17 11.64
C THR A 61 -8.20 -4.51 11.07
N SER A 62 -7.61 -5.62 11.52
CA SER A 62 -7.80 -6.98 10.97
C SER A 62 -7.71 -7.02 9.45
N SER A 63 -6.88 -6.15 8.86
CA SER A 63 -6.74 -6.03 7.41
C SER A 63 -5.29 -5.82 6.99
N ASN A 64 -4.87 -6.61 6.02
CA ASN A 64 -3.57 -6.50 5.37
C ASN A 64 -3.63 -5.77 4.03
N THR A 65 -4.78 -5.19 3.68
CA THR A 65 -4.92 -4.43 2.44
C THR A 65 -4.28 -3.04 2.56
N SER A 66 -3.79 -2.53 1.44
CA SER A 66 -3.28 -1.15 1.42
C SER A 66 -4.44 -0.15 1.43
N ARG A 67 -4.38 0.81 2.37
CA ARG A 67 -5.34 1.91 2.43
C ARG A 67 -5.11 2.88 1.26
N PRO A 68 -6.17 3.51 0.74
CA PRO A 68 -6.02 4.65 -0.15
C PRO A 68 -5.08 5.67 0.48
N ARG A 69 -4.11 6.19 -0.29
CA ARG A 69 -3.19 7.19 0.23
C ARG A 69 -3.94 8.48 0.53
N SER A 70 -3.62 9.11 1.65
CA SER A 70 -4.12 10.44 1.99
C SER A 70 -3.51 11.44 1.01
N GLY A 71 -4.28 11.80 -0.02
CA GLY A 71 -3.98 12.91 -0.92
C GLY A 71 -4.78 14.14 -0.54
N ARG A 72 -4.49 15.27 -1.20
CA ARG A 72 -5.33 16.47 -1.11
C ARG A 72 -6.75 16.11 -1.55
N PRO A 73 -7.79 16.39 -0.74
CA PRO A 73 -9.17 16.22 -1.17
C PRO A 73 -9.43 16.97 -2.48
N PRO A 74 -10.23 16.41 -3.40
CA PRO A 74 -10.55 17.09 -4.64
C PRO A 74 -11.30 18.38 -4.34
N VAL A 75 -10.94 19.46 -5.05
CA VAL A 75 -11.63 20.77 -4.94
C VAL A 75 -13.09 20.65 -5.36
N LEU A 76 -13.37 19.79 -6.34
CA LEU A 76 -14.71 19.55 -6.87
C LEU A 76 -15.35 18.34 -6.19
N SER A 77 -16.63 18.50 -5.84
CA SER A 77 -17.47 17.37 -5.43
C SER A 77 -17.72 16.40 -6.59
N HIS A 78 -18.08 15.16 -6.25
CA HIS A 78 -18.47 14.14 -7.23
C HIS A 78 -19.62 14.59 -8.14
N ARG A 79 -20.57 15.37 -7.59
CA ARG A 79 -21.71 15.91 -8.34
C ARG A 79 -21.28 16.97 -9.35
N GLN A 80 -20.43 17.92 -8.94
CA GLN A 80 -19.88 18.95 -9.83
C GLN A 80 -19.08 18.31 -10.96
N ARG A 81 -18.23 17.32 -10.66
CA ARG A 81 -17.46 16.62 -11.69
C ARG A 81 -18.34 15.92 -12.73
N ARG A 82 -19.41 15.24 -12.29
CA ARG A 82 -20.38 14.60 -13.21
C ARG A 82 -21.14 15.63 -14.05
N LEU A 83 -21.48 16.77 -13.48
CA LEU A 83 -22.13 17.86 -14.21
C LEU A 83 -21.20 18.41 -15.31
N LEU A 84 -19.96 18.77 -14.95
CA LEU A 84 -18.95 19.25 -15.89
C LEU A 84 -18.72 18.26 -17.03
N LEU A 85 -18.62 16.96 -16.73
CA LEU A 85 -18.49 15.91 -17.75
C LEU A 85 -19.69 15.85 -18.70
N ARG A 86 -20.91 16.07 -18.20
CA ARG A 86 -22.12 16.07 -19.03
C ARG A 86 -22.18 17.31 -19.92
N ILE A 87 -21.81 18.47 -19.38
CA ILE A 87 -21.75 19.73 -20.14
C ILE A 87 -20.71 19.62 -21.24
N ALA A 88 -19.49 19.19 -20.92
CA ALA A 88 -18.42 19.00 -21.92
C ALA A 88 -18.80 17.99 -23.02
N LYS A 89 -19.52 16.92 -22.68
CA LYS A 89 -20.02 15.96 -23.69
C LYS A 89 -21.09 16.55 -24.59
N ARG A 90 -21.99 17.37 -24.04
CA ARG A 90 -23.07 18.02 -24.81
C ARG A 90 -22.55 19.16 -25.68
N PHE A 91 -21.54 19.88 -25.18
CA PHE A 91 -20.92 21.03 -25.83
C PHE A 91 -19.39 20.80 -25.90
N PRO A 92 -18.91 20.05 -26.90
CA PRO A 92 -17.50 19.65 -26.99
C PRO A 92 -16.51 20.80 -27.13
N LYS A 93 -16.99 21.98 -27.53
CA LYS A 93 -16.22 23.21 -27.73
C LYS A 93 -16.57 24.31 -26.71
N ILE A 94 -17.06 23.92 -25.53
CA ILE A 94 -17.39 24.90 -24.49
C ILE A 94 -16.11 25.53 -23.93
N GLU A 95 -16.11 26.85 -23.81
CA GLU A 95 -15.02 27.61 -23.21
C GLU A 95 -15.06 27.50 -21.68
N TYR A 96 -13.88 27.56 -21.03
CA TYR A 96 -13.80 27.46 -19.56
C TYR A 96 -14.61 28.55 -18.83
N GLN A 97 -14.67 29.75 -19.39
CA GLN A 97 -15.46 30.86 -18.84
C GLN A 97 -16.98 30.60 -18.84
N GLN A 98 -17.44 29.61 -19.62
CA GLN A 98 -18.86 29.25 -19.73
C GLN A 98 -19.24 27.99 -18.93
N LEU A 99 -18.29 27.41 -18.18
CA LEU A 99 -18.48 26.26 -17.27
C LEU A 99 -18.78 26.71 -15.84
#